data_AF-J5JD92-F1
#
_entry.id   AF-J5JD92-F1
#
_cell.length_a   1.000
_cell.length_b   1.000
_cell.length_c   1.000
_cell.angle_alpha   90.00
_cell.angle_beta   90.00
_cell.angle_gamma   90.00
#
_symmetry.space_group_name_H-M   'P 1'
#
loop_
_entity.id
_entity.type
_entity.pdbx_description
1 polymer ?
#
loop_
_entity_poly.entity_id
_entity_poly.type
_entity_poly.pdbx_seq_one_letter_code
_entity_poly.pdbx_strand_id
1 'polypeptide(L)'
;MQGLWYMDHLEFATALEYVSHPSLGPDFSDDIIIALVQHAPDDDYTLPLAYFTSVQPVLKSSIAVKLIFDAMSRTNVTEALLYSRTFPDHAREQLFQRLITSVVDANKDDEITRQASELVFLPFDATEDAWFEDFLSNGEGRTLKRAKDMLLVRRIACDRFEELTKYKANNEWAAVLEGIKSGVEGHLE
;
A
#
# COMPACT_ATOMS: atom_id res chain seq x y z
N MET A 1 4.29 17.24 28.62
CA MET A 1 4.77 16.18 29.53
C MET A 1 3.67 15.21 29.93
N GLN A 2 2.43 15.65 30.21
CA GLN A 2 1.35 14.74 30.63
C GLN A 2 0.98 13.68 29.56
N GLY A 3 1.04 14.02 28.27
CA GLY A 3 0.82 13.05 27.19
C GLY A 3 1.80 11.87 27.22
N LEU A 4 3.11 12.13 27.32
CA LEU A 4 4.12 11.06 27.42
C LEU A 4 3.93 10.22 28.69
N TRP A 5 3.53 10.83 29.81
CA TRP A 5 3.21 10.11 31.03
C TRP A 5 2.07 9.09 30.82
N TYR A 6 1.00 9.47 30.11
CA TYR A 6 -0.07 8.53 29.76
C TYR A 6 0.41 7.43 28.82
N MET A 7 1.31 7.72 27.89
CA MET A 7 1.90 6.69 27.00
C MET A 7 2.70 5.65 27.78
N ASP A 8 3.48 6.06 28.78
CA ASP A 8 4.23 5.15 29.65
C ASP A 8 3.31 4.20 30.46
N HIS A 9 2.06 4.63 30.71
CA HIS A 9 1.03 3.84 31.38
C HIS A 9 0.14 3.05 30.40
N LEU A 10 0.48 3.05 29.10
CA LEU A 10 -0.28 2.42 28.03
C LEU A 10 -1.70 2.99 27.84
N GLU A 11 -1.94 4.22 28.31
CA GLU A 11 -3.22 4.94 28.15
C GLU A 11 -3.21 5.77 26.86
N PHE A 12 -3.07 5.10 25.71
CA PHE A 12 -2.80 5.76 24.42
C PHE A 12 -3.91 6.69 23.92
N ALA A 13 -5.18 6.33 24.15
CA ALA A 13 -6.32 7.18 23.76
C ALA A 13 -6.28 8.53 24.50
N THR A 14 -6.08 8.47 25.82
CA THR A 14 -5.93 9.67 26.66
C THR A 14 -4.67 10.45 26.29
N ALA A 15 -3.55 9.75 26.05
CA ALA A 15 -2.30 10.38 25.67
C ALA A 15 -2.44 11.21 24.39
N LEU A 16 -3.20 10.72 23.41
CA LEU A 16 -3.41 11.35 22.12
C LEU A 16 -3.97 12.78 22.25
N GLU A 17 -4.89 13.02 23.18
CA GLU A 17 -5.48 14.34 23.45
C GLU A 17 -4.41 15.38 23.82
N TYR A 18 -3.33 14.95 24.46
CA TYR A 18 -2.24 15.83 24.86
C TYR A 18 -1.17 15.94 23.79
N VAL A 19 -0.71 14.82 23.23
CA VAL A 19 0.43 14.82 22.30
C VAL A 19 0.08 15.39 20.92
N SER A 20 -1.21 15.43 20.56
CA SER A 20 -1.67 16.02 19.30
C SER A 20 -1.96 17.52 19.36
N HIS A 21 -1.74 18.17 20.51
CA HIS A 21 -2.10 19.57 20.69
C HIS A 21 -1.23 20.50 19.81
N PRO A 22 -1.83 21.43 19.03
CA PRO A 22 -1.10 22.22 18.02
C PRO A 22 -0.09 23.21 18.59
N SER A 23 -0.14 23.50 19.89
CA SER A 23 0.86 24.34 20.56
C SER A 23 2.13 23.59 20.95
N LEU A 24 2.18 22.27 20.75
CA LEU A 24 3.37 21.47 21.01
C LEU A 24 4.28 21.46 19.79
N GLY A 25 5.59 21.51 20.02
CA GLY A 25 6.56 21.14 18.99
C GLY A 25 6.50 19.63 18.73
N PRO A 26 6.79 19.16 17.51
CA PRO A 26 6.74 17.75 17.13
C PRO A 26 7.91 16.91 17.70
N ASP A 27 8.30 17.16 18.95
CA ASP A 27 9.34 16.41 19.65
C ASP A 27 8.87 14.98 19.92
N PHE A 28 9.77 13.99 19.80
CA PHE A 28 9.50 12.56 19.99
C PHE A 28 8.47 11.95 19.04
N SER A 29 8.13 12.61 17.92
CA SER A 29 7.13 12.11 16.96
C SER A 29 7.38 10.68 16.48
N ASP A 30 8.66 10.33 16.26
CA ASP A 30 9.06 8.97 15.87
C ASP A 30 8.69 7.95 16.95
N ASP A 31 9.05 8.21 18.20
CA ASP A 31 8.78 7.32 19.34
C ASP A 31 7.28 7.20 19.61
N ILE A 32 6.55 8.30 19.47
CA ILE A 32 5.08 8.32 19.61
C ILE A 32 4.44 7.42 18.55
N ILE A 33 4.80 7.56 17.27
CA ILE A 33 4.30 6.71 16.19
C ILE A 33 4.66 5.25 16.43
N ILE A 34 5.92 4.97 16.79
CA ILE A 34 6.38 3.60 17.04
C ILE A 34 5.53 2.97 18.16
N ALA A 35 5.35 3.66 19.28
CA ALA A 35 4.56 3.15 20.41
C ALA A 35 3.08 2.94 20.03
N LEU A 36 2.46 3.92 19.35
CA LEU A 36 1.06 3.83 18.94
C LEU A 36 0.80 2.67 17.96
N VAL A 37 1.71 2.42 17.02
CA VAL A 37 1.57 1.30 16.07
C VAL A 37 1.85 -0.04 16.74
N GLN A 38 2.87 -0.14 17.59
CA GLN A 38 3.23 -1.40 18.25
C GLN A 38 2.20 -1.87 19.28
N HIS A 39 1.46 -0.95 19.89
CA HIS A 39 0.43 -1.24 20.86
C HIS A 39 -1.00 -1.12 20.30
N ALA A 40 -1.16 -1.05 18.97
CA ALA A 40 -2.45 -1.09 18.31
C ALA A 40 -3.15 -2.45 18.57
N PRO A 41 -4.31 -2.48 19.25
CA PRO A 41 -5.04 -3.72 19.51
C PRO A 41 -5.65 -4.25 18.21
N ASP A 42 -5.55 -5.56 17.97
CA ASP A 42 -6.18 -6.23 16.82
C ASP A 42 -5.90 -5.59 15.44
N ASP A 43 -4.70 -5.02 15.26
CA ASP A 43 -4.32 -4.25 14.06
C ASP A 43 -5.24 -3.03 13.78
N ASP A 44 -5.87 -2.46 14.82
CA ASP A 44 -6.60 -1.20 14.75
C ASP A 44 -5.66 0.01 14.82
N TYR A 45 -5.29 0.52 13.64
CA TYR A 45 -4.41 1.66 13.48
C TYR A 45 -5.10 3.02 13.58
N THR A 46 -6.32 3.11 14.12
CA THR A 46 -7.07 4.37 14.25
C THR A 46 -6.28 5.44 14.99
N LEU A 47 -5.65 5.10 16.13
CA LEU A 47 -4.89 6.07 16.95
C LEU A 47 -3.60 6.57 16.27
N PRO A 48 -2.69 5.72 15.76
CA PRO A 48 -1.49 6.21 15.08
C PRO A 48 -1.82 7.03 13.83
N LEU A 49 -2.83 6.64 13.04
CA LEU A 49 -3.27 7.40 11.88
C LEU A 49 -3.90 8.74 12.28
N ALA A 50 -4.71 8.78 13.34
CA ALA A 50 -5.28 10.02 13.87
C ALA A 50 -4.18 10.99 14.33
N TYR A 51 -3.15 10.50 15.03
CA TYR A 51 -1.99 11.31 15.39
C TYR A 51 -1.28 11.86 14.15
N PHE A 52 -0.95 10.98 13.21
CA PHE A 52 -0.19 11.33 12.01
C PHE A 52 -0.91 12.39 11.17
N THR A 53 -2.21 12.20 10.91
CA THR A 53 -3.00 13.13 10.09
C THR A 53 -3.25 14.46 10.79
N SER A 54 -3.35 14.47 12.13
CA SER A 54 -3.59 15.70 12.90
C SER A 54 -2.33 16.54 13.09
N VAL A 55 -1.20 15.89 13.37
CA VAL A 55 0.07 16.57 13.71
C VAL A 55 0.96 16.77 12.48
N GLN A 56 0.82 15.94 11.45
CA GLN A 56 1.67 15.89 10.26
C GLN A 56 3.18 15.95 10.61
N PRO A 57 3.66 15.06 11.49
CA PRO A 57 5.03 15.14 11.98
C PRO A 57 6.05 14.79 10.90
N VAL A 58 7.23 15.43 10.96
CA VAL A 58 8.39 15.02 10.14
C VAL A 58 9.11 13.87 10.84
N LEU A 59 8.95 12.66 10.29
CA LEU A 59 9.59 11.46 10.82
C LEU A 59 11.04 11.35 10.38
N LYS A 60 11.96 11.09 11.32
CA LYS A 60 13.41 11.02 11.06
C LYS A 60 13.91 9.58 10.93
N SER A 61 13.28 8.66 11.65
CA SER A 61 13.61 7.25 11.72
C SER A 61 12.93 6.48 10.61
N SER A 62 13.72 5.65 9.92
CA SER A 62 13.19 4.73 8.91
C SER A 62 12.21 3.72 9.49
N ILE A 63 12.32 3.40 10.79
CA ILE A 63 11.41 2.49 11.48
C ILE A 63 10.03 3.13 11.62
N ALA A 64 9.97 4.38 12.11
CA ALA A 64 8.71 5.11 12.27
C ALA A 64 7.99 5.28 10.92
N VAL A 65 8.74 5.65 9.87
CA VAL A 65 8.20 5.75 8.50
C VAL A 65 7.62 4.42 8.02
N LYS A 66 8.32 3.31 8.20
CA LYS A 66 7.83 1.98 7.77
C LYS A 66 6.60 1.56 8.54
N LEU A 67 6.55 1.77 9.86
CA LEU A 67 5.42 1.39 10.69
C LEU A 67 4.16 2.16 10.32
N ILE A 68 4.24 3.49 10.18
CA ILE A 68 3.07 4.28 9.79
C ILE A 68 2.65 3.97 8.36
N PHE A 69 3.60 3.68 7.47
CA PHE A 69 3.31 3.28 6.10
C PHE A 69 2.57 1.94 6.03
N ASP A 70 2.97 0.96 6.84
CA ASP A 70 2.27 -0.33 6.91
C ASP A 70 0.85 -0.17 7.45
N ALA A 71 0.68 0.67 8.47
CA ALA A 71 -0.64 1.04 9.00
C ALA A 71 -1.51 1.66 7.90
N MET A 72 -1.00 2.66 7.17
CA MET A 72 -1.69 3.24 6.02
C MET A 72 -2.04 2.19 4.96
N SER A 73 -1.10 1.31 4.61
CA SER A 73 -1.28 0.30 3.57
C SER A 73 -2.42 -0.68 3.89
N ARG A 74 -2.64 -0.97 5.17
CA ARG A 74 -3.70 -1.86 5.65
C ARG A 74 -5.06 -1.17 5.71
N THR A 75 -5.09 0.12 6.03
CA THR A 75 -6.32 0.91 6.22
C THR A 75 -6.79 1.60 4.94
N ASN A 76 -5.88 2.22 4.18
CA ASN A 76 -6.16 2.99 2.97
C ASN A 76 -4.96 2.97 1.99
N VAL A 77 -5.07 2.12 0.97
CA VAL A 77 -4.06 1.95 -0.09
C VAL A 77 -3.78 3.26 -0.85
N THR A 78 -4.80 4.10 -1.05
CA THR A 78 -4.66 5.39 -1.75
C THR A 78 -3.77 6.34 -0.96
N GLU A 79 -4.00 6.42 0.35
CA GLU A 79 -3.20 7.26 1.25
C GLU A 79 -1.74 6.79 1.30
N ALA A 80 -1.52 5.48 1.39
CA ALA A 80 -0.17 4.92 1.33
C ALA A 80 0.55 5.27 0.02
N LEU A 81 -0.13 5.15 -1.13
CA LEU A 81 0.43 5.54 -2.43
C LEU A 81 0.78 7.04 -2.48
N LEU A 82 -0.11 7.91 -2.00
CA LEU A 82 0.15 9.34 -1.98
C LEU A 82 1.30 9.70 -1.03
N TYR A 83 1.42 9.00 0.09
CA TYR A 83 2.51 9.20 1.03
C TYR A 83 3.85 8.75 0.45
N SER A 84 3.92 7.61 -0.26
CA SER A 84 5.18 7.16 -0.89
C SER A 84 5.70 8.19 -1.90
N ARG A 85 4.81 8.87 -2.63
CA ARG A 85 5.15 9.93 -3.60
C ARG A 85 5.81 11.17 -2.99
N THR A 86 5.78 11.33 -1.67
CA THR A 86 6.47 12.42 -0.98
C THR A 86 7.98 12.19 -0.85
N PHE A 87 8.46 10.98 -1.13
CA PHE A 87 9.86 10.59 -1.02
C PHE A 87 10.59 10.66 -2.37
N PRO A 88 11.93 10.81 -2.36
CA PRO A 88 12.75 10.67 -3.56
C PRO A 88 12.64 9.27 -4.18
N ASP A 89 12.85 9.16 -5.50
CA ASP A 89 12.56 7.97 -6.31
C ASP A 89 13.01 6.64 -5.69
N HIS A 90 14.25 6.52 -5.20
CA HIS A 90 14.74 5.28 -4.60
C HIS A 90 13.96 4.87 -3.33
N ALA A 91 13.65 5.84 -2.46
CA ALA A 91 12.87 5.57 -1.25
C ALA A 91 11.38 5.36 -1.59
N ARG A 92 10.85 6.09 -2.57
CA ARG A 92 9.49 5.91 -3.10
C ARG A 92 9.31 4.51 -3.66
N GLU A 93 10.26 4.01 -4.46
CA GLU A 93 10.22 2.67 -5.04
C GLU A 93 10.20 1.59 -3.94
N GLN A 94 11.05 1.70 -2.92
CA GLN A 94 11.05 0.77 -1.79
C GLN A 94 9.73 0.74 -1.02
N LEU A 95 9.13 1.91 -0.78
CA LEU A 95 7.82 2.01 -0.14
C LEU A 95 6.72 1.45 -1.06
N PHE A 96 6.78 1.71 -2.36
CA PHE A 96 5.82 1.19 -3.34
C PHE A 96 5.87 -0.34 -3.43
N GLN A 97 7.06 -0.93 -3.50
CA GLN A 97 7.23 -2.39 -3.44
C GLN A 97 6.69 -2.97 -2.13
N ARG A 98 6.92 -2.29 -0.99
CA ARG A 98 6.36 -2.67 0.30
C ARG A 98 4.83 -2.62 0.32
N LEU A 99 4.21 -1.62 -0.31
CA LEU A 99 2.75 -1.54 -0.47
C LEU A 99 2.22 -2.72 -1.26
N ILE A 100 2.86 -3.05 -2.39
CA ILE A 100 2.49 -4.24 -3.19
C ILE A 100 2.60 -5.48 -2.32
N THR A 101 3.75 -5.73 -1.67
CA THR A 101 3.89 -6.92 -0.80
C THR A 101 2.82 -6.94 0.28
N SER A 102 2.58 -5.83 0.97
CA SER A 102 1.58 -5.76 2.05
C SER A 102 0.17 -6.05 1.56
N VAL A 103 -0.21 -5.65 0.36
CA VAL A 103 -1.57 -5.82 -0.16
C VAL A 103 -1.77 -7.22 -0.77
N VAL A 104 -0.71 -7.78 -1.34
CA VAL A 104 -0.75 -9.01 -2.14
C VAL A 104 -0.43 -10.24 -1.32
N ASP A 105 0.46 -10.11 -0.33
CA ASP A 105 0.84 -11.19 0.59
C ASP A 105 -0.08 -11.28 1.81
N ALA A 106 -0.96 -10.29 2.02
CA ALA A 106 -1.81 -10.18 3.22
C ALA A 106 -2.82 -11.32 3.45
N ASN A 107 -2.86 -12.40 2.65
CA ASN A 107 -3.78 -13.50 2.96
C ASN A 107 -3.35 -14.91 2.58
N LYS A 108 -3.77 -15.83 3.48
CA LYS A 108 -3.72 -17.30 3.36
C LYS A 108 -4.88 -17.87 2.54
N ASP A 109 -5.91 -17.06 2.27
CA ASP A 109 -7.12 -17.45 1.55
C ASP A 109 -7.11 -16.98 0.09
N ASP A 110 -7.68 -17.82 -0.77
CA ASP A 110 -7.61 -17.73 -2.24
C ASP A 110 -8.48 -16.65 -2.88
N GLU A 111 -9.04 -15.71 -2.09
CA GLU A 111 -9.81 -14.56 -2.60
C GLU A 111 -9.01 -13.23 -2.72
N ILE A 112 -9.21 -12.49 -3.83
CA ILE A 112 -8.63 -11.16 -4.05
C ILE A 112 -9.17 -10.20 -2.99
N THR A 113 -8.27 -9.64 -2.18
CA THR A 113 -8.68 -8.68 -1.14
C THR A 113 -9.22 -7.41 -1.78
N ARG A 114 -10.11 -6.74 -1.07
CA ARG A 114 -10.60 -5.42 -1.46
C ARG A 114 -9.43 -4.45 -1.73
N GLN A 115 -8.39 -4.48 -0.89
CA GLN A 115 -7.20 -3.66 -1.04
C GLN A 115 -6.41 -4.00 -2.32
N ALA A 116 -6.28 -5.29 -2.68
CA ALA A 116 -5.59 -5.69 -3.91
C ALA A 116 -6.34 -5.25 -5.15
N SER A 117 -7.67 -5.35 -5.14
CA SER A 117 -8.51 -4.79 -6.19
C SER A 117 -8.33 -3.27 -6.27
N GLU A 118 -8.45 -2.55 -5.14
CA GLU A 118 -8.28 -1.09 -5.10
C GLU A 118 -6.92 -0.66 -5.66
N LEU A 119 -5.81 -1.31 -5.23
CA LEU A 119 -4.45 -1.00 -5.68
C LEU A 119 -4.31 -1.06 -7.21
N VAL A 120 -4.86 -2.09 -7.85
CA VAL A 120 -4.68 -2.29 -9.29
C VAL A 120 -5.39 -1.21 -10.11
N PHE A 121 -6.47 -0.63 -9.59
CA PHE A 121 -7.22 0.45 -10.24
C PHE A 121 -6.73 1.86 -9.87
N LEU A 122 -5.72 2.00 -9.01
CA LEU A 122 -5.18 3.32 -8.68
C LEU A 122 -4.47 3.96 -9.88
N PRO A 123 -4.52 5.29 -10.00
CA PRO A 123 -3.82 6.00 -11.06
C PRO A 123 -2.32 6.07 -10.76
N PHE A 124 -1.57 5.08 -11.23
CA PHE A 124 -0.11 5.13 -11.22
C PHE A 124 0.42 6.08 -12.29
N ASP A 125 1.58 6.67 -12.02
CA ASP A 125 2.36 7.31 -13.06
C ASP A 125 3.17 6.27 -13.87
N ALA A 126 3.79 6.70 -14.97
CA ALA A 126 4.55 5.80 -15.84
C ALA A 126 5.73 5.11 -15.13
N THR A 127 6.30 5.72 -14.09
CA THR A 127 7.41 5.16 -13.32
C THR A 127 6.90 4.09 -12.37
N GLU A 128 5.81 4.38 -11.66
CA GLU A 128 5.14 3.43 -10.78
C GLU A 128 4.58 2.22 -11.53
N ASP A 129 4.03 2.41 -12.73
CA ASP A 129 3.62 1.30 -13.61
C ASP A 129 4.83 0.42 -13.99
N ALA A 130 5.97 1.03 -14.35
CA ALA A 130 7.18 0.28 -14.66
C ALA A 130 7.70 -0.50 -13.44
N TRP A 131 7.72 0.11 -12.26
CA TRP A 131 8.10 -0.55 -11.01
C TRP A 131 7.16 -1.68 -10.64
N PHE A 132 5.85 -1.48 -10.80
CA PHE A 132 4.85 -2.51 -10.53
C PHE A 132 5.08 -3.74 -11.40
N GLU A 133 5.33 -3.52 -12.70
CA GLU A 133 5.59 -4.60 -13.64
C GLU A 133 6.90 -5.33 -13.38
N ASP A 134 7.99 -4.59 -13.16
CA ASP A 134 9.29 -5.19 -12.92
C ASP A 134 9.31 -5.96 -11.60
N PHE A 135 8.72 -5.40 -10.54
CA PHE A 135 8.66 -6.05 -9.23
C PHE A 135 7.89 -7.38 -9.26
N LEU A 136 6.76 -7.44 -9.96
CA LEU A 136 5.94 -8.66 -10.05
C LEU A 136 6.42 -9.65 -11.13
N SER A 137 7.20 -9.20 -12.11
CA SER A 137 7.69 -10.07 -13.21
C SER A 137 9.10 -10.61 -12.95
N ASN A 138 10.02 -9.74 -12.49
CA ASN A 138 11.45 -10.01 -12.35
C ASN A 138 11.95 -9.89 -10.91
N GLY A 139 11.31 -9.06 -10.09
CA GLY A 139 11.70 -8.80 -8.71
C GLY A 139 11.23 -9.83 -7.69
N GLU A 140 11.36 -9.46 -6.41
CA GLU A 140 10.96 -10.28 -5.27
C GLU A 140 9.45 -10.57 -5.24
N GLY A 141 8.65 -9.67 -5.82
CA GLY A 141 7.19 -9.83 -5.93
C GLY A 141 6.74 -11.00 -6.82
N ARG A 142 7.63 -11.55 -7.66
CA ARG A 142 7.31 -12.68 -8.54
C ARG A 142 6.85 -13.94 -7.79
N THR A 143 7.34 -14.14 -6.56
CA THR A 143 6.99 -15.32 -5.75
C THR A 143 5.63 -15.18 -5.07
N LEU A 144 5.00 -14.00 -5.12
CA LEU A 144 3.67 -13.77 -4.56
C LEU A 144 2.64 -14.56 -5.37
N LYS A 145 1.74 -15.25 -4.67
CA LYS A 145 0.77 -16.20 -5.26
C LYS A 145 -0.05 -15.58 -6.41
N ARG A 146 -0.37 -14.28 -6.31
CA ARG A 146 -1.21 -13.53 -7.27
C ARG A 146 -0.46 -12.53 -8.15
N ALA A 147 0.87 -12.59 -8.20
CA ALA A 147 1.65 -11.65 -9.00
C ALA A 147 1.17 -11.58 -10.46
N LYS A 148 0.88 -12.74 -11.07
CA LYS A 148 0.42 -12.83 -12.47
C LYS A 148 -0.98 -12.24 -12.67
N ASP A 149 -1.90 -12.52 -11.75
CA ASP A 149 -3.29 -12.06 -11.86
C ASP A 149 -3.35 -10.55 -11.73
N MET A 150 -2.54 -9.96 -10.84
CA MET A 150 -2.46 -8.51 -10.70
C MET A 150 -1.86 -7.82 -11.93
N LEU A 151 -0.80 -8.38 -12.53
CA LEU A 151 -0.28 -7.89 -13.79
C LEU A 151 -1.34 -7.93 -14.90
N LEU A 152 -2.14 -9.00 -14.93
CA LEU A 152 -3.21 -9.15 -15.90
C LEU A 152 -4.29 -8.07 -15.69
N VAL A 153 -4.83 -7.95 -14.47
CA VAL A 153 -5.89 -6.98 -14.15
C VAL A 153 -5.37 -5.55 -14.35
N ARG A 154 -4.11 -5.27 -14.03
CA ARG A 154 -3.50 -3.95 -14.26
C ARG A 154 -3.49 -3.56 -15.73
N ARG A 155 -3.12 -4.49 -16.62
CA ARG A 155 -3.15 -4.25 -18.07
C ARG A 155 -4.56 -4.07 -18.61
N ILE A 156 -5.52 -4.84 -18.11
CA ILE A 156 -6.94 -4.65 -18.43
C ILE A 156 -7.39 -3.24 -18.00
N ALA A 157 -7.05 -2.83 -16.77
CA ALA A 157 -7.41 -1.52 -16.24
C ALA A 157 -6.77 -0.35 -17.01
N CYS A 158 -5.60 -0.58 -17.61
CA CYS A 158 -4.86 0.42 -18.39
C CYS A 158 -5.13 0.35 -19.91
N ASP A 159 -6.15 -0.40 -20.37
CA ASP A 159 -6.49 -0.54 -21.81
C ASP A 159 -5.35 -1.15 -22.66
N ARG A 160 -4.45 -1.93 -22.04
CA ARG A 160 -3.29 -2.56 -22.71
C ARG A 160 -3.62 -3.96 -23.22
N PHE A 161 -4.74 -4.08 -23.94
CA PHE A 161 -5.27 -5.35 -24.41
C PHE A 161 -4.38 -6.07 -25.43
N GLU A 162 -3.65 -5.33 -26.26
CA GLU A 162 -2.72 -5.89 -27.25
C GLU A 162 -1.63 -6.76 -26.59
N GLU A 163 -1.15 -6.36 -25.42
CA GLU A 163 -0.14 -7.09 -24.66
C GLU A 163 -0.68 -8.44 -24.12
N LEU A 164 -2.00 -8.53 -23.90
CA LEU A 164 -2.68 -9.70 -23.33
C LEU A 164 -2.90 -10.81 -24.36
N THR A 165 -2.86 -10.50 -25.65
CA THR A 165 -2.99 -11.51 -26.73
C THR A 165 -1.91 -12.59 -26.65
N LYS A 166 -0.72 -12.21 -26.14
CA LYS A 166 0.47 -13.08 -25.99
C LYS A 166 0.41 -13.97 -24.74
N TYR A 167 -0.53 -13.72 -23.82
CA TYR A 167 -0.65 -14.49 -22.59
C TYR A 167 -1.33 -15.84 -22.83
N LYS A 168 -0.78 -16.88 -22.18
CA LYS A 168 -1.41 -18.20 -22.08
C LYS A 168 -2.39 -18.20 -20.93
N ALA A 169 -3.62 -18.59 -21.25
CA ALA A 169 -4.71 -18.70 -20.29
C ALA A 169 -4.42 -19.75 -19.21
N ASN A 170 -4.44 -19.32 -17.95
CA ASN A 170 -4.76 -20.13 -16.78
C ASN A 170 -6.29 -20.27 -16.68
N ASN A 171 -6.80 -21.39 -16.13
CA ASN A 171 -8.22 -21.76 -16.19
C ASN A 171 -9.18 -20.65 -15.74
N GLU A 172 -8.80 -19.82 -14.76
CA GLU A 172 -9.64 -18.74 -14.21
C GLU A 172 -9.79 -17.54 -15.16
N TRP A 173 -8.76 -17.23 -15.94
CA TRP A 173 -8.75 -16.07 -16.86
C TRP A 173 -8.95 -16.45 -18.32
N ALA A 174 -9.12 -17.74 -18.62
CA ALA A 174 -9.18 -18.26 -19.98
C ALA A 174 -10.28 -17.61 -20.82
N ALA A 175 -11.51 -17.60 -20.31
CA ALA A 175 -12.66 -17.03 -21.00
C ALA A 175 -12.50 -15.51 -21.23
N VAL A 176 -11.95 -14.79 -20.25
CA VAL A 176 -11.69 -13.33 -20.35
C VAL A 176 -10.64 -13.06 -21.43
N LEU A 177 -9.53 -13.80 -21.42
CA LEU A 177 -8.46 -13.65 -22.40
C LEU A 177 -8.91 -14.02 -23.82
N GLU A 178 -9.71 -15.06 -23.98
CA GLU A 178 -10.30 -15.42 -25.28
C GLU A 178 -11.26 -14.35 -25.81
N GLY A 179 -12.11 -13.78 -24.93
CA GLY A 179 -12.98 -12.66 -25.28
C GLY A 179 -12.18 -11.43 -25.72
N ILE A 180 -11.12 -11.07 -24.99
CA ILE A 180 -10.24 -9.94 -25.34
C ILE A 180 -9.56 -10.19 -26.68
N LYS A 181 -8.97 -11.38 -26.90
CA LYS A 181 -8.32 -11.72 -28.17
C LYS A 181 -9.30 -11.59 -29.35
N SER A 182 -10.50 -12.14 -29.20
CA SER A 182 -11.53 -12.08 -30.23
C SER A 182 -11.96 -10.63 -30.53
N GLY A 183 -12.07 -9.78 -29.51
CA GLY A 183 -12.42 -8.37 -29.68
C GLY A 183 -11.32 -7.54 -30.36
N VAL A 184 -10.05 -7.76 -30.00
CA VAL A 184 -8.91 -7.07 -30.63
C VAL A 184 -8.74 -7.50 -32.09
N GLU A 185 -8.87 -8.79 -32.38
CA GLU A 185 -8.80 -9.33 -33.75
C GLU A 185 -9.96 -8.85 -34.63
N GLY A 186 -11.17 -8.76 -34.09
CA GLY A 186 -12.35 -8.27 -34.81
C GLY A 186 -12.31 -6.77 -35.17
N HIS A 187 -11.40 -5.98 -34.59
CA HIS A 187 -11.18 -4.58 -34.97
C HIS A 187 -10.18 -4.39 -36.13
N LEU A 188 -9.49 -5.47 -36.55
CA LEU A 188 -8.49 -5.45 -37.62
C LEU A 188 -9.07 -5.80 -39.01
N GLU A 189 -10.35 -6.23 -39.09
CA GLU A 189 -11.12 -6.44 -40.34
C GLU A 189 -12.00 -5.23 -40.71
#